data_AF-A0A7J6UNI0-F1
#
_entry.id   AF-A0A7J6UNI0-F1
#
_cell.length_a   1.000
_cell.length_b   1.000
_cell.length_c   1.000
_cell.angle_alpha   90.00
_cell.angle_beta   90.00
_cell.angle_gamma   90.00
#
_symmetry.space_group_name_H-M   'P 1'
#
loop_
_entity.id
_entity.type
_entity.pdbx_description
1 polymer ?
#
loop_
_entity_poly.entity_id
_entity_poly.type
_entity_poly.pdbx_seq_one_letter_code
_entity_poly.pdbx_strand_id
1 'polypeptide(L)'
;MLRQAREQKGRLLKDRDILEARTAQWIDLEKKRNQEGEKPGEEAVAEPDIKVTDHKYVTVLHSVHSARLGLREQEDRSTKAVDDLGAVLEDKKAKVGECRDALREFKRQVARNSEYVRSGKKIPLKVIQEVEDFELDKNSEVEEARGTHITLKNRLTKLEEELRKKDQLAEGLHLIDFEQLKIENQTLSEKIEERQEQVQKLKKKTVTTIQVLAHMREKMQFLEKRGETIHSSLAELDKELVGQRDLIAKTKHDRDEHRTENDRLRQQAGIVDSKLITKDHENRKARVAELKEIVAALHGNHERLLNYVAKR
;
A
#
# COMPACT_ATOMS: atom_id res chain seq x y z
N MET A 1 27.25 4.07 -60.72
CA MET A 1 27.59 3.64 -59.35
C MET A 1 27.53 4.79 -58.33
N LEU A 2 28.56 5.64 -58.15
CA LEU A 2 28.56 6.67 -57.08
C LEU A 2 27.46 7.75 -57.20
N ARG A 3 27.05 8.13 -58.42
CA ARG A 3 25.99 9.13 -58.65
C ARG A 3 24.60 8.60 -58.28
N GLN A 4 24.31 7.34 -58.63
CA GLN A 4 23.06 6.65 -58.28
C GLN A 4 22.95 6.41 -56.76
N ALA A 5 24.06 6.06 -56.09
CA ALA A 5 24.08 5.91 -54.64
C ALA A 5 23.80 7.24 -53.90
N ARG A 6 24.29 8.37 -54.42
CA ARG A 6 23.99 9.71 -53.87
C ARG A 6 22.53 10.11 -54.08
N GLU A 7 21.95 9.78 -55.24
CA GLU A 7 20.53 10.02 -55.51
C GLU A 7 19.63 9.15 -54.62
N GLN A 8 19.96 7.87 -54.43
CA GLN A 8 19.25 6.98 -53.51
C GLN A 8 19.33 7.47 -52.07
N LYS A 9 20.52 7.89 -51.61
CA LYS A 9 20.69 8.50 -50.29
C LYS A 9 19.85 9.77 -50.14
N GLY A 10 19.78 10.60 -51.17
CA GLY A 10 18.94 11.80 -51.18
C GLY A 10 17.44 11.51 -51.13
N ARG A 11 16.97 10.44 -51.79
CA ARG A 11 15.57 9.99 -51.72
C ARG A 11 15.23 9.47 -50.32
N LEU A 12 16.09 8.62 -49.76
CA LEU A 12 15.89 8.05 -48.42
C LEU A 12 15.88 9.13 -47.32
N LEU A 13 16.68 10.19 -47.46
CA LEU A 13 16.64 11.32 -46.53
C LEU A 13 15.31 12.08 -46.61
N LYS A 14 14.79 12.32 -47.82
CA LYS A 14 13.47 12.94 -48.00
C LYS A 14 12.35 12.08 -47.43
N ASP A 15 12.40 10.77 -47.65
CA ASP A 15 11.40 9.84 -47.12
C ASP A 15 11.44 9.78 -45.59
N ARG A 16 12.65 9.82 -45.00
CA ARG A 16 12.83 9.94 -43.55
C ARG A 16 12.21 11.23 -43.01
N ASP A 17 12.51 12.37 -43.62
CA ASP A 17 11.99 13.66 -43.16
C ASP A 17 10.45 13.73 -43.25
N ILE A 18 9.85 13.09 -44.27
CA ILE A 18 8.39 12.96 -44.41
C ILE A 18 7.79 12.06 -43.32
N LEU A 19 8.46 10.95 -42.99
CA LEU A 19 8.03 10.03 -41.93
C LEU A 19 8.14 10.69 -40.55
N GLU A 20 9.23 11.42 -40.29
CA GLU A 20 9.41 12.20 -39.05
C GLU A 20 8.36 13.30 -38.89
N ALA A 21 7.97 13.97 -39.98
CA ALA A 21 6.87 14.93 -39.94
C ALA A 21 5.51 14.27 -39.66
N ARG A 22 5.25 13.07 -40.21
CA ARG A 22 4.02 12.32 -39.95
C ARG A 22 3.96 11.79 -38.51
N THR A 23 5.06 11.29 -37.96
CA THR A 23 5.11 10.83 -36.57
C THR A 23 4.93 12.00 -35.61
N ALA A 24 5.52 13.16 -35.88
CA ALA A 24 5.28 14.37 -35.09
C ALA A 24 3.81 14.80 -35.09
N GLN A 25 3.16 14.81 -36.27
CA GLN A 25 1.72 15.09 -36.38
C GLN A 25 0.86 14.11 -35.58
N TRP A 26 1.22 12.82 -35.62
CA TRP A 26 0.50 11.77 -34.89
C TRP A 26 0.67 11.94 -33.38
N ILE A 27 1.88 12.25 -32.90
CA ILE A 27 2.15 12.52 -31.48
C ILE A 27 1.39 13.76 -30.99
N ASP A 28 1.27 14.81 -31.81
CA ASP A 28 0.50 16.00 -31.46
C ASP A 28 -1.02 15.72 -31.44
N LEU A 29 -1.52 14.87 -32.34
CA LEU A 29 -2.90 14.38 -32.31
C LEU A 29 -3.17 13.54 -31.05
N GLU A 30 -2.23 12.67 -30.67
CA GLU A 30 -2.31 11.83 -29.47
C GLU A 30 -2.30 12.68 -28.19
N LYS A 31 -1.45 13.72 -28.14
CA LYS A 31 -1.42 14.68 -27.03
C LYS A 31 -2.71 15.49 -26.93
N LYS A 32 -3.29 15.92 -28.05
CA LYS A 32 -4.60 16.59 -28.06
C LYS A 32 -5.71 15.66 -27.56
N ARG A 33 -5.70 14.39 -27.99
CA ARG A 33 -6.66 13.38 -27.51
C ARG A 33 -6.53 13.14 -26.01
N ASN A 34 -5.30 13.09 -25.49
CA ASN A 34 -5.07 12.93 -24.04
C ASN A 34 -5.41 14.20 -23.24
N GLN A 35 -5.23 15.40 -23.81
CA GLN A 35 -5.65 16.66 -23.17
C GLN A 35 -7.17 16.85 -23.15
N GLU A 36 -7.90 16.32 -24.14
CA GLU A 36 -9.36 16.31 -24.15
C GLU A 36 -9.96 15.18 -23.27
N GLY A 37 -9.14 14.21 -22.85
CA GLY A 37 -9.55 13.01 -22.09
C GLY A 37 -9.40 13.09 -20.56
N GLU A 38 -8.82 14.14 -19.98
CA GLU A 38 -8.72 14.26 -18.51
C GLU A 38 -9.96 14.90 -17.88
N LYS A 39 -11.03 14.09 -17.74
CA LYS A 39 -11.99 14.22 -16.64
C LYS A 39 -11.97 12.92 -15.84
N PRO A 40 -11.67 12.94 -14.52
CA PRO A 40 -11.71 11.74 -13.71
C PRO A 40 -13.17 11.47 -13.32
N GLY A 41 -13.80 10.52 -14.00
CA GLY A 41 -15.11 9.98 -13.66
C GLY A 41 -15.23 8.60 -14.28
N GLU A 42 -15.57 7.61 -13.46
CA GLU A 42 -15.78 6.21 -13.81
C GLU A 42 -16.46 6.03 -15.18
N GLU A 43 -15.70 5.65 -16.21
CA GLU A 43 -16.29 5.11 -17.43
C GLU A 43 -16.37 3.60 -17.30
N ALA A 44 -17.56 3.18 -16.87
CA ALA A 44 -18.13 1.91 -17.23
C ALA A 44 -17.84 1.61 -18.71
N VAL A 45 -17.57 0.33 -19.00
CA VAL A 45 -17.49 -0.23 -20.34
C VAL A 45 -18.82 0.07 -21.05
N ALA A 46 -18.90 1.22 -21.69
CA ALA A 46 -19.96 1.57 -22.62
C ALA A 46 -19.56 0.90 -23.93
N GLU A 47 -20.13 -0.28 -24.18
CA GLU A 47 -20.28 -0.76 -25.55
C GLU A 47 -20.82 0.40 -26.38
N PRO A 48 -20.17 0.79 -27.49
CA PRO A 48 -20.72 1.83 -28.33
C PRO A 48 -22.03 1.29 -28.88
N ASP A 49 -23.14 1.86 -28.42
CA ASP A 49 -24.48 1.62 -28.96
C ASP A 49 -24.52 2.21 -30.37
N ILE A 50 -23.96 1.46 -31.33
CA ILE A 50 -24.00 1.78 -32.74
C ILE A 50 -25.46 1.60 -33.13
N LYS A 51 -26.24 2.69 -33.06
CA LYS A 51 -27.54 2.76 -33.72
C LYS A 51 -27.29 2.57 -35.22
N VAL A 52 -27.37 1.32 -35.66
CA VAL A 52 -27.25 0.92 -37.05
C VAL A 52 -28.42 1.54 -37.78
N THR A 53 -28.19 2.68 -38.41
CA THR A 53 -29.16 3.28 -39.33
C THR A 53 -29.37 2.29 -40.47
N ASP A 54 -30.61 2.07 -40.93
CA ASP A 54 -30.92 1.14 -42.03
C ASP A 54 -29.99 1.34 -43.24
N HIS A 55 -29.62 2.58 -43.53
CA HIS A 55 -28.65 2.91 -44.57
C HIS A 55 -27.26 2.31 -44.33
N LYS A 56 -26.73 2.38 -43.11
CA LYS A 56 -25.43 1.78 -42.75
C LYS A 56 -25.50 0.25 -42.80
N TYR A 57 -26.61 -0.34 -42.34
CA TYR A 57 -26.84 -1.79 -42.45
C TYR A 57 -26.82 -2.25 -43.90
N VAL A 58 -27.59 -1.59 -44.77
CA VAL A 58 -27.66 -1.89 -46.20
C VAL A 58 -26.31 -1.69 -46.89
N THR A 59 -25.56 -0.66 -46.52
CA THR A 59 -24.22 -0.39 -47.08
C THR A 59 -23.22 -1.49 -46.68
N VAL A 60 -23.26 -1.93 -45.42
CA VAL A 60 -22.42 -3.05 -44.95
C VAL A 60 -22.84 -4.35 -45.62
N LEU A 61 -24.13 -4.64 -45.76
CA LEU A 61 -24.62 -5.81 -46.49
C LEU A 61 -24.19 -5.79 -47.96
N HIS A 62 -24.27 -4.63 -48.62
CA HIS A 62 -23.82 -4.47 -50.00
C HIS A 62 -22.30 -4.67 -50.11
N SER A 63 -21.52 -4.11 -49.19
CA SER A 63 -20.08 -4.32 -49.10
C SER A 63 -19.73 -5.79 -48.91
N VAL A 64 -20.39 -6.49 -47.98
CA VAL A 64 -20.20 -7.93 -47.73
C VAL A 64 -20.61 -8.74 -48.96
N HIS A 65 -21.72 -8.39 -49.62
CA HIS A 65 -22.17 -9.06 -50.83
C HIS A 65 -21.18 -8.86 -51.99
N SER A 66 -20.69 -7.64 -52.21
CA SER A 66 -19.64 -7.36 -53.21
C SER A 66 -18.32 -8.07 -52.90
N ALA A 67 -17.95 -8.17 -51.62
CA ALA A 67 -16.75 -8.90 -51.19
C ALA A 67 -16.91 -10.42 -51.42
N ARG A 68 -18.09 -10.97 -51.15
CA ARG A 68 -18.41 -12.38 -51.45
C ARG A 68 -18.43 -12.67 -52.95
N LEU A 69 -18.99 -11.77 -53.76
CA LEU A 69 -18.94 -11.88 -55.22
C LEU A 69 -17.50 -11.80 -55.72
N GLY A 70 -16.70 -10.86 -55.21
CA GLY A 70 -15.28 -10.76 -55.55
C GLY A 70 -14.48 -12.01 -55.16
N LEU A 71 -14.75 -12.60 -53.99
CA LEU A 71 -14.13 -13.86 -53.57
C LEU A 71 -14.50 -15.00 -54.52
N ARG A 72 -15.78 -15.13 -54.87
CA ARG A 72 -16.26 -16.18 -55.78
C ARG A 72 -15.67 -16.04 -57.18
N GLU A 73 -15.61 -14.82 -57.70
CA GLU A 73 -14.94 -14.57 -58.98
C GLU A 73 -13.44 -14.89 -58.92
N GLN A 74 -12.78 -14.61 -57.79
CA GLN A 74 -11.38 -14.96 -57.62
C GLN A 74 -11.19 -16.48 -57.57
N GLU A 75 -12.05 -17.21 -56.84
CA GLU A 75 -12.06 -18.68 -56.82
C GLU A 75 -12.27 -19.24 -58.22
N ASP A 76 -13.26 -18.74 -58.98
CA ASP A 76 -13.54 -19.16 -60.35
C ASP A 76 -12.39 -18.86 -61.32
N ARG A 77 -11.65 -17.77 -61.11
CA ARG A 77 -10.44 -17.46 -61.90
C ARG A 77 -9.29 -18.38 -61.52
N SER A 78 -9.11 -18.66 -60.23
CA SER A 78 -8.07 -19.55 -59.74
C SER A 78 -8.30 -21.00 -60.18
N THR A 79 -9.54 -21.50 -60.16
CA THR A 79 -9.88 -22.85 -60.65
C THR A 79 -9.62 -22.96 -62.14
N LYS A 80 -10.09 -22.00 -62.95
CA LYS A 80 -9.79 -21.97 -64.40
C LYS A 80 -8.29 -21.96 -64.68
N ALA A 81 -7.51 -21.16 -63.95
CA ALA A 81 -6.06 -21.13 -64.11
C ALA A 81 -5.40 -22.47 -63.75
N VAL A 82 -5.90 -23.17 -62.72
CA VAL A 82 -5.43 -24.52 -62.35
C VAL A 82 -5.77 -25.52 -63.46
N ASP A 83 -6.98 -25.47 -64.02
CA ASP A 83 -7.41 -26.36 -65.09
C ASP A 83 -6.59 -26.12 -66.38
N ASP A 84 -6.38 -24.86 -66.77
CA ASP A 84 -5.59 -24.49 -67.93
C ASP A 84 -4.13 -24.95 -67.78
N LEU A 85 -3.53 -24.73 -66.61
CA LEU A 85 -2.18 -25.21 -66.32
C LEU A 85 -2.11 -26.74 -66.29
N GLY A 86 -3.17 -27.40 -65.80
CA GLY A 86 -3.32 -28.85 -65.83
C GLY A 86 -3.31 -29.40 -67.26
N ALA A 87 -4.09 -28.80 -68.15
CA ALA A 87 -4.14 -29.17 -69.57
C ALA A 87 -2.77 -29.00 -70.25
N VAL A 88 -2.09 -27.87 -70.03
CA VAL A 88 -0.75 -27.64 -70.56
C VAL A 88 0.25 -28.67 -70.04
N LEU A 89 0.14 -29.05 -68.77
CA LEU A 89 1.03 -30.02 -68.15
C LEU A 89 0.83 -31.43 -68.73
N GLU A 90 -0.41 -31.86 -68.96
CA GLU A 90 -0.70 -33.14 -69.62
C GLU A 90 -0.21 -33.17 -71.07
N ASP A 91 -0.42 -32.09 -71.84
CA ASP A 91 0.12 -31.96 -73.20
C ASP A 91 1.65 -32.08 -73.23
N LYS A 92 2.34 -31.48 -72.25
CA LYS A 92 3.79 -31.56 -72.14
C LYS A 92 4.24 -32.96 -71.75
N LYS A 93 3.54 -33.64 -70.83
CA LYS A 93 3.80 -35.04 -70.48
C LYS A 93 3.66 -35.96 -71.69
N ALA A 94 2.59 -35.80 -72.46
CA ALA A 94 2.35 -36.58 -73.69
C ALA A 94 3.51 -36.42 -74.67
N LYS A 95 3.92 -35.17 -74.95
CA LYS A 95 5.08 -34.87 -75.83
C LYS A 95 6.39 -35.45 -75.31
N VAL A 96 6.62 -35.44 -73.99
CA VAL A 96 7.81 -36.06 -73.39
C VAL A 96 7.77 -37.58 -73.57
N GLY A 97 6.60 -38.21 -73.42
CA GLY A 97 6.39 -39.64 -73.70
C GLY A 97 6.74 -39.99 -75.15
N GLU A 98 6.17 -39.26 -76.11
CA GLU A 98 6.43 -39.45 -77.54
C GLU A 98 7.92 -39.29 -77.87
N CYS A 99 8.58 -38.24 -77.36
CA CYS A 99 10.01 -38.03 -77.54
C CYS A 99 10.85 -39.16 -76.92
N ARG A 100 10.45 -39.68 -75.75
CA ARG A 100 11.13 -40.78 -75.08
C ARG A 100 11.04 -42.07 -75.89
N ASP A 101 9.87 -42.36 -76.43
CA ASP A 101 9.63 -43.54 -77.25
C ASP A 101 10.36 -43.45 -78.60
N ALA A 102 10.36 -42.27 -79.23
CA ALA A 102 11.13 -42.00 -80.44
C ALA A 102 12.64 -42.15 -80.21
N LEU A 103 13.18 -41.63 -79.09
CA LEU A 103 14.59 -41.78 -78.73
C LEU A 103 14.95 -43.25 -78.49
N ARG A 104 14.07 -44.00 -77.81
CA ARG A 104 14.26 -45.42 -77.57
C ARG A 104 14.32 -46.23 -78.86
N GLU A 105 13.41 -45.97 -79.80
CA GLU A 105 13.44 -46.63 -81.10
C GLU A 105 14.68 -46.23 -81.92
N PHE A 106 15.09 -44.96 -81.86
CA PHE A 106 16.34 -44.51 -82.47
C PHE A 106 17.57 -45.24 -81.88
N LYS A 107 17.67 -45.33 -80.55
CA LYS A 107 18.74 -46.10 -79.87
C LYS A 107 18.76 -47.56 -80.33
N ARG A 108 17.58 -48.19 -80.43
CA ARG A 108 17.44 -49.58 -80.90
C ARG A 108 17.92 -49.76 -82.33
N GLN A 109 17.56 -48.83 -83.23
CA GLN A 109 18.00 -48.86 -84.63
C GLN A 109 19.52 -48.68 -84.76
N VAL A 110 20.10 -47.73 -84.02
CA VAL A 110 21.56 -47.52 -83.98
C VAL A 110 22.27 -48.76 -83.43
N ALA A 111 21.76 -49.35 -82.34
CA ALA A 111 22.34 -50.56 -81.74
C ALA A 111 22.30 -51.77 -82.69
N ARG A 112 21.21 -51.96 -83.44
CA ARG A 112 21.10 -53.03 -84.46
C ARG A 112 22.08 -52.89 -85.61
N ASN A 113 22.42 -51.66 -85.97
CA ASN A 113 23.37 -51.35 -87.04
C ASN A 113 24.83 -51.30 -86.54
N SER A 114 25.05 -51.43 -85.23
CA SER A 114 26.38 -51.38 -84.62
C SER A 114 27.06 -52.76 -84.59
N GLU A 115 28.38 -52.74 -84.54
CA GLU A 115 29.24 -53.94 -84.53
C GLU A 115 30.24 -53.93 -83.38
N TYR A 116 30.68 -55.12 -82.97
CA TYR A 116 31.71 -55.26 -81.94
C TYR A 116 33.08 -54.84 -82.48
N VAL A 117 33.69 -53.83 -81.84
CA VAL A 117 35.01 -53.26 -82.18
C VAL A 117 36.09 -54.33 -82.42
N ARG A 118 36.10 -55.43 -81.65
CA ARG A 118 37.13 -56.47 -81.71
C ARG A 118 36.83 -57.61 -82.69
N SER A 119 35.57 -57.81 -83.08
CA SER A 119 35.13 -58.97 -83.88
C SER A 119 34.45 -58.59 -85.20
N GLY A 120 34.06 -57.33 -85.41
CA GLY A 120 33.28 -56.87 -86.56
C GLY A 120 31.90 -57.53 -86.70
N LYS A 121 31.45 -58.30 -85.70
CA LYS A 121 30.14 -58.96 -85.71
C LYS A 121 29.08 -58.01 -85.19
N LYS A 122 27.88 -58.05 -85.76
CA LYS A 122 26.73 -57.28 -85.26
C LYS A 122 26.36 -57.70 -83.85
N ILE A 123 25.84 -56.76 -83.07
CA ILE A 123 25.38 -57.01 -81.71
C ILE A 123 24.10 -57.88 -81.76
N PRO A 124 24.02 -59.01 -81.01
CA PRO A 124 22.83 -59.83 -80.95
C PRO A 124 21.64 -59.08 -80.35
N LEU A 125 20.45 -59.31 -80.90
CA LEU A 125 19.19 -58.72 -80.42
C LEU A 125 18.94 -58.96 -78.93
N LYS A 126 19.33 -60.13 -78.39
CA LYS A 126 19.20 -60.45 -76.96
C LYS A 126 19.98 -59.49 -76.07
N VAL A 127 21.22 -59.17 -76.45
CA VAL A 127 22.08 -58.24 -75.68
C VAL A 127 21.52 -56.82 -75.73
N ILE A 128 20.94 -56.42 -76.86
CA ILE A 128 20.29 -55.10 -76.99
C ILE A 128 19.06 -55.03 -76.07
N GLN A 129 18.25 -56.09 -76.03
CA GLN A 129 17.09 -56.18 -75.12
C GLN A 129 17.50 -56.12 -73.65
N GLU A 130 18.52 -56.90 -73.25
CA GLU A 130 19.05 -56.87 -71.88
C GLU A 130 19.51 -55.47 -71.45
N VAL A 131 20.15 -54.71 -72.35
CA VAL A 131 20.57 -53.32 -72.08
C VAL A 131 19.37 -52.37 -72.05
N GLU A 132 18.38 -52.55 -72.92
CA GLU A 132 17.14 -51.75 -72.92
C GLU A 132 16.32 -51.94 -71.64
N ASP A 133 16.24 -53.17 -71.14
CA ASP A 133 15.56 -53.52 -69.89
C ASP A 133 16.33 -52.96 -68.68
N PHE A 134 17.66 -53.09 -68.68
CA PHE A 134 18.51 -52.47 -67.65
C PHE A 134 18.40 -50.94 -67.63
N GLU A 135 18.37 -50.27 -68.80
CA GLU A 135 18.14 -48.83 -68.87
C GLU A 135 16.77 -48.43 -68.32
N LEU A 136 15.72 -49.23 -68.57
CA LEU A 136 14.40 -48.97 -67.99
C LEU A 136 14.41 -49.07 -66.47
N ASP A 137 14.95 -50.16 -65.93
CA ASP A 137 15.00 -50.39 -64.48
C ASP A 137 15.76 -49.25 -63.79
N LYS A 138 16.89 -48.83 -64.37
CA LYS A 138 17.65 -47.69 -63.85
C LYS A 138 16.92 -46.35 -63.99
N ASN A 139 16.20 -46.12 -65.07
CA ASN A 139 15.38 -44.92 -65.19
C ASN A 139 14.25 -44.90 -64.15
N SER A 140 13.61 -46.04 -63.88
CA SER A 140 12.59 -46.17 -62.82
C SER A 140 13.17 -45.85 -61.44
N GLU A 141 14.34 -46.42 -61.11
CA GLU A 141 15.03 -46.14 -59.84
C GLU A 141 15.37 -44.64 -59.69
N VAL A 142 15.82 -43.99 -60.77
CA VAL A 142 16.11 -42.55 -60.77
C VAL A 142 14.83 -41.71 -60.61
N GLU A 143 13.72 -42.10 -61.24
CA GLU A 143 12.42 -41.44 -61.08
C GLU A 143 11.91 -41.54 -59.62
N GLU A 144 12.02 -42.71 -59.00
CA GLU A 144 11.69 -42.91 -57.58
C GLU A 144 12.58 -42.07 -56.65
N ALA A 145 13.90 -42.07 -56.88
CA ALA A 145 14.85 -41.25 -56.12
C ALA A 145 14.56 -39.75 -56.27
N ARG A 146 14.17 -39.29 -57.46
CA ARG A 146 13.75 -37.90 -57.69
C ARG A 146 12.44 -37.57 -56.97
N GLY A 147 11.47 -38.47 -56.99
CA GLY A 147 10.19 -38.31 -56.29
C GLY A 147 10.37 -38.18 -54.78
N THR A 148 11.20 -39.04 -54.19
CA THR A 148 11.55 -38.97 -52.76
C THR A 148 12.33 -37.69 -52.42
N HIS A 149 13.30 -37.29 -53.24
CA HIS A 149 14.04 -36.04 -53.06
C HIS A 149 13.13 -34.81 -53.08
N ILE A 150 12.20 -34.71 -54.04
CA ILE A 150 11.24 -33.60 -54.11
C ILE A 150 10.35 -33.58 -52.86
N THR A 151 9.86 -34.75 -52.43
CA THR A 151 9.03 -34.88 -51.23
C THR A 151 9.77 -34.44 -49.97
N LEU A 152 11.02 -34.87 -49.80
CA LEU A 152 11.87 -34.49 -48.67
C LEU A 152 12.20 -32.99 -48.69
N LYS A 153 12.51 -32.42 -49.85
CA LYS A 153 12.76 -30.97 -49.99
C LYS A 153 11.53 -30.14 -49.64
N ASN A 154 10.35 -30.56 -50.08
CA ASN A 154 9.09 -29.90 -49.72
C ASN A 154 8.77 -30.03 -48.22
N ARG A 155 9.15 -31.15 -47.59
CA ARG A 155 9.02 -31.32 -46.14
C ARG A 155 10.01 -30.43 -45.37
N LEU A 156 11.25 -30.34 -45.84
CA LEU A 156 12.27 -29.47 -45.25
C LEU A 156 11.79 -28.01 -45.24
N THR A 157 11.39 -27.50 -46.40
CA THR A 157 10.90 -26.12 -46.54
C THR A 157 9.70 -25.82 -45.65
N LYS A 158 8.74 -26.75 -45.52
CA LYS A 158 7.62 -26.62 -44.58
C LYS A 158 8.10 -26.57 -43.12
N LEU A 159 9.02 -27.45 -42.73
CA LEU A 159 9.59 -27.46 -41.38
C LEU A 159 10.38 -26.19 -41.07
N GLU A 160 11.13 -25.66 -42.04
CA GLU A 160 11.83 -24.37 -41.93
C GLU A 160 10.86 -23.21 -41.77
N GLU A 161 9.75 -23.20 -42.51
CA GLU A 161 8.69 -22.19 -42.35
C GLU A 161 7.99 -22.30 -40.99
N GLU A 162 7.70 -23.51 -40.51
CA GLU A 162 7.14 -23.74 -39.17
C GLU A 162 8.10 -23.30 -38.07
N LEU A 163 9.39 -23.59 -38.22
CA LEU A 163 10.43 -23.14 -37.30
C LEU A 163 10.50 -21.62 -37.29
N ARG A 164 10.55 -20.98 -38.46
CA ARG A 164 10.57 -19.52 -38.57
C ARG A 164 9.33 -18.87 -37.95
N LYS A 165 8.14 -19.48 -38.08
CA LYS A 165 6.92 -18.99 -37.41
C LYS A 165 7.04 -19.10 -35.88
N LYS A 166 7.62 -20.19 -35.37
CA LYS A 166 7.89 -20.35 -33.93
C LYS A 166 8.95 -19.35 -33.44
N ASP A 167 9.98 -19.09 -34.23
CA ASP A 167 11.00 -18.09 -33.91
C ASP A 167 10.41 -16.68 -33.92
N GLN A 168 9.51 -16.36 -34.86
CA GLN A 168 8.78 -15.08 -34.87
C GLN A 168 7.80 -14.95 -33.68
N LEU A 169 7.18 -16.04 -33.24
CA LEU A 169 6.41 -16.07 -31.99
C LEU A 169 7.31 -15.85 -30.77
N ALA A 170 8.55 -16.33 -30.79
CA ALA A 170 9.55 -16.06 -29.75
C ALA A 170 10.10 -14.63 -29.83
N GLU A 171 10.20 -14.03 -31.03
CA GLU A 171 10.52 -12.62 -31.25
C GLU A 171 9.37 -11.68 -30.78
N GLY A 172 8.13 -12.17 -30.84
CA GLY A 172 6.93 -11.53 -30.29
C GLY A 172 6.70 -11.77 -28.79
N LEU A 173 7.34 -12.78 -28.20
CA LEU A 173 7.51 -12.87 -26.76
C LEU A 173 8.61 -11.88 -26.39
N HIS A 174 8.23 -10.62 -26.21
CA HIS A 174 9.16 -9.53 -25.92
C HIS A 174 9.99 -9.89 -24.69
N LEU A 175 11.22 -10.36 -24.93
CA LEU A 175 12.23 -10.57 -23.89
C LEU A 175 12.38 -9.30 -23.04
N ILE A 176 12.18 -8.14 -23.67
CA ILE A 176 12.11 -6.82 -23.05
C ILE A 176 10.95 -6.74 -22.05
N ASP A 177 9.75 -7.19 -22.38
CA ASP A 177 8.61 -7.20 -21.45
C ASP A 177 8.85 -8.16 -20.28
N PHE A 178 9.47 -9.31 -20.55
CA PHE A 178 9.83 -10.26 -19.50
C PHE A 178 10.91 -9.68 -18.56
N GLU A 179 11.94 -9.05 -19.11
CA GLU A 179 12.96 -8.34 -18.34
C GLU A 179 12.37 -7.15 -17.57
N GLN A 180 11.43 -6.41 -18.17
CA GLN A 180 10.72 -5.32 -17.51
C GLN A 180 9.89 -5.84 -16.33
N LEU A 181 9.09 -6.90 -16.53
CA LEU A 181 8.33 -7.54 -15.46
C LEU A 181 9.25 -8.03 -14.33
N LYS A 182 10.44 -8.52 -14.68
CA LYS A 182 11.44 -8.94 -13.70
C LYS A 182 11.96 -7.75 -12.88
N ILE A 183 12.29 -6.64 -13.52
CA ILE A 183 12.72 -5.40 -12.86
C ILE A 183 11.61 -4.85 -11.96
N GLU A 184 10.38 -4.82 -12.45
CA GLU A 184 9.21 -4.35 -11.70
C GLU A 184 8.96 -5.22 -10.46
N ASN A 185 9.02 -6.54 -10.61
CA ASN A 185 8.85 -7.49 -9.50
C ASN A 185 9.94 -7.32 -8.43
N GLN A 186 11.20 -7.15 -8.85
CA GLN A 186 12.32 -6.85 -7.95
C GLN A 186 12.09 -5.53 -7.21
N THR A 187 11.72 -4.47 -7.92
CA THR A 187 11.46 -3.15 -7.33
C THR A 187 10.29 -3.19 -6.34
N LEU A 188 9.23 -3.94 -6.63
CA LEU A 188 8.10 -4.14 -5.71
C LEU A 188 8.51 -4.94 -4.47
N SER A 189 9.36 -5.96 -4.64
CA SER A 189 9.88 -6.75 -3.53
C SER A 189 10.73 -5.90 -2.59
N GLU A 190 11.62 -5.07 -3.11
CA GLU A 190 12.41 -4.11 -2.33
C GLU A 190 11.51 -3.14 -1.55
N LYS A 191 10.47 -2.59 -2.19
CA LYS A 191 9.48 -1.73 -1.50
C LYS A 191 8.74 -2.47 -0.38
N ILE A 192 8.40 -3.74 -0.57
CA ILE A 192 7.76 -4.56 0.47
C ILE A 192 8.72 -4.72 1.65
N GLU A 193 9.99 -5.01 1.41
CA GLU A 193 11.02 -5.12 2.45
C GLU A 193 11.21 -3.80 3.22
N GLU A 194 11.32 -2.66 2.53
CA GLU A 194 11.41 -1.34 3.16
C GLU A 194 10.19 -1.05 4.06
N ARG A 195 8.97 -1.35 3.56
CA ARG A 195 7.74 -1.18 4.34
C ARG A 195 7.72 -2.11 5.55
N GLN A 196 8.18 -3.33 5.40
CA GLN A 196 8.26 -4.29 6.50
C GLN A 196 9.23 -3.80 7.58
N GLU A 197 10.38 -3.24 7.20
CA GLU A 197 11.27 -2.61 8.17
C GLU A 197 10.62 -1.41 8.89
N GLN A 198 9.89 -0.55 8.15
CA GLN A 198 9.16 0.57 8.76
C GLN A 198 8.13 0.08 9.77
N VAL A 199 7.39 -0.97 9.44
CA VAL A 199 6.43 -1.62 10.36
C VAL A 199 7.14 -2.15 11.61
N GLN A 200 8.29 -2.81 11.46
CA GLN A 200 9.08 -3.28 12.60
C GLN A 200 9.58 -2.13 13.48
N LYS A 201 10.06 -1.03 12.87
CA LYS A 201 10.47 0.20 13.59
C LYS A 201 9.30 0.79 14.39
N LEU A 202 8.11 0.86 13.80
CA LEU A 202 6.90 1.35 14.48
C LEU A 202 6.44 0.42 15.62
N LYS A 203 6.50 -0.90 15.43
CA LYS A 203 6.21 -1.87 16.50
C LYS A 203 7.15 -1.68 17.69
N LYS A 204 8.45 -1.51 17.45
CA LYS A 204 9.44 -1.21 18.51
C LYS A 204 9.08 0.09 19.26
N LYS A 205 8.78 1.18 18.54
CA LYS A 205 8.34 2.45 19.14
C LYS A 205 7.05 2.29 19.96
N THR A 206 6.12 1.46 19.50
CA THR A 206 4.86 1.18 20.21
C THR A 206 5.15 0.49 21.54
N VAL A 207 6.00 -0.54 21.56
CA VAL A 207 6.38 -1.24 22.79
C VAL A 207 7.05 -0.30 23.79
N THR A 208 8.00 0.53 23.34
CA THR A 208 8.64 1.52 24.22
C THR A 208 7.63 2.53 24.77
N THR A 209 6.67 2.96 23.96
CA THR A 209 5.62 3.89 24.40
C THR A 209 4.72 3.26 25.44
N ILE A 210 4.32 1.99 25.25
CA ILE A 210 3.55 1.23 26.25
C ILE A 210 4.32 1.13 27.57
N GLN A 211 5.62 0.87 27.51
CA GLN A 211 6.46 0.81 28.72
C GLN A 211 6.51 2.16 29.45
N VAL A 212 6.72 3.27 28.72
CA VAL A 212 6.69 4.62 29.31
C VAL A 212 5.32 4.93 29.93
N LEU A 213 4.23 4.59 29.23
CA LEU A 213 2.87 4.76 29.75
C LEU A 213 2.62 3.93 31.01
N ALA A 214 3.16 2.71 31.08
CA ALA A 214 3.07 1.87 32.27
C ALA A 214 3.79 2.53 33.46
N HIS A 215 5.03 2.99 33.27
CA HIS A 215 5.77 3.72 34.32
C HIS A 215 5.07 5.01 34.76
N MET A 216 4.49 5.76 33.81
CA MET A 216 3.71 6.96 34.13
C MET A 216 2.46 6.63 34.94
N ARG A 217 1.74 5.55 34.59
CA ARG A 217 0.57 5.08 35.33
C ARG A 217 0.94 4.68 36.76
N GLU A 218 2.01 3.93 36.95
CA GLU A 218 2.51 3.54 38.28
C GLU A 218 2.88 4.77 39.12
N LYS A 219 3.59 5.73 38.53
CA LYS A 219 3.94 6.99 39.21
C LYS A 219 2.71 7.80 39.58
N MET A 220 1.70 7.86 38.71
CA MET A 220 0.44 8.55 38.97
C MET A 220 -0.29 7.91 40.15
N GLN A 221 -0.45 6.59 40.16
CA GLN A 221 -1.08 5.86 41.26
C GLN A 221 -0.34 6.06 42.60
N PHE A 222 1.00 6.11 42.57
CA PHE A 222 1.79 6.42 43.75
C PHE A 222 1.52 7.84 44.27
N LEU A 223 1.48 8.83 43.37
CA LEU A 223 1.20 10.23 43.72
C LEU A 223 -0.23 10.41 44.24
N GLU A 224 -1.21 9.73 43.65
CA GLU A 224 -2.61 9.73 44.11
C GLU A 224 -2.71 9.21 45.54
N LYS A 225 -2.14 8.04 45.84
CA LYS A 225 -2.11 7.49 47.22
C LYS A 225 -1.42 8.43 48.21
N ARG A 226 -0.31 9.05 47.80
CA ARG A 226 0.37 10.05 48.63
C ARG A 226 -0.48 11.30 48.84
N GLY A 227 -1.20 11.75 47.82
CA GLY A 227 -2.16 12.83 47.91
C GLY A 227 -3.29 12.52 48.89
N GLU A 228 -3.87 11.33 48.82
CA GLU A 228 -4.88 10.84 49.77
C GLU A 228 -4.35 10.84 51.22
N THR A 229 -3.11 10.38 51.42
CA THR A 229 -2.46 10.36 52.75
C THR A 229 -2.24 11.78 53.30
N ILE A 230 -1.84 12.72 52.45
CA ILE A 230 -1.68 14.12 52.84
C ILE A 230 -3.04 14.75 53.13
N HIS A 231 -4.07 14.45 52.34
CA HIS A 231 -5.42 14.94 52.58
C HIS A 231 -6.01 14.41 53.88
N SER A 232 -5.77 13.13 54.23
CA SER A 232 -6.22 12.59 55.52
C SER A 232 -5.50 13.26 56.69
N SER A 233 -4.18 13.46 56.60
CA SER A 233 -3.40 14.17 57.62
C SER A 233 -3.85 15.63 57.77
N LEU A 234 -4.15 16.32 56.67
CA LEU A 234 -4.70 17.67 56.70
C LEU A 234 -6.07 17.69 57.41
N ALA A 235 -6.95 16.75 57.09
CA ALA A 235 -8.27 16.64 57.72
C ALA A 235 -8.18 16.34 59.22
N GLU A 236 -7.20 15.55 59.67
CA GLU A 236 -6.92 15.33 61.08
C GLU A 236 -6.44 16.61 61.77
N LEU A 237 -5.51 17.34 61.14
CA LEU A 237 -4.99 18.60 61.68
C LEU A 237 -6.07 19.68 61.74
N ASP A 238 -6.96 19.75 60.75
CA ASP A 238 -8.12 20.66 60.75
C ASP A 238 -9.08 20.33 61.90
N LYS A 239 -9.33 19.04 62.17
CA LYS A 239 -10.12 18.62 63.34
C LYS A 239 -9.45 19.02 64.65
N GLU A 240 -8.15 18.82 64.76
CA GLU A 240 -7.39 19.23 65.94
C GLU A 240 -7.45 20.75 66.12
N LEU A 241 -7.27 21.53 65.05
CA LEU A 241 -7.38 22.98 65.06
C LEU A 241 -8.76 23.45 65.53
N VAL A 242 -9.84 22.82 65.05
CA VAL A 242 -11.20 23.10 65.51
C VAL A 242 -11.34 22.77 66.99
N GLY A 243 -10.84 21.61 67.44
CA GLY A 243 -10.84 21.24 68.86
C GLY A 243 -10.08 22.23 69.75
N GLN A 244 -8.93 22.72 69.30
CA GLN A 244 -8.16 23.76 69.99
C GLN A 244 -8.90 25.10 70.01
N ARG A 245 -9.58 25.47 68.92
CA ARG A 245 -10.42 26.68 68.87
C ARG A 245 -11.58 26.60 69.88
N ASP A 246 -12.23 25.46 69.97
CA ASP A 246 -13.31 25.23 70.94
C ASP A 246 -12.81 25.26 72.39
N LEU A 247 -11.62 24.69 72.65
CA LEU A 247 -10.98 24.77 73.97
C LEU A 247 -10.64 26.22 74.34
N ILE A 248 -10.11 27.00 73.40
CA ILE A 248 -9.86 28.43 73.60
C ILE A 248 -11.17 29.18 73.88
N ALA A 249 -12.25 28.86 73.17
CA ALA A 249 -13.55 29.48 73.39
C ALA A 249 -14.11 29.17 74.79
N LYS A 250 -14.04 27.91 75.24
CA LYS A 250 -14.45 27.47 76.59
C LYS A 250 -13.62 28.16 77.68
N THR A 251 -12.29 28.08 77.58
CA THR A 251 -11.40 28.71 78.57
C THR A 251 -11.54 30.23 78.63
N LYS A 252 -11.83 30.90 77.50
CA LYS A 252 -12.19 32.32 77.50
C LYS A 252 -13.51 32.57 78.21
N HIS A 253 -14.53 31.74 77.96
CA HIS A 253 -15.82 31.84 78.64
C HIS A 253 -15.68 31.67 80.15
N ASP A 254 -15.01 30.60 80.60
CA ASP A 254 -14.76 30.34 82.03
C ASP A 254 -14.00 31.50 82.69
N ARG A 255 -12.97 32.03 82.00
CA ARG A 255 -12.23 33.20 82.46
C ARG A 255 -13.12 34.43 82.60
N ASP A 256 -13.99 34.67 81.63
CA ASP A 256 -14.88 35.82 81.62
C ASP A 256 -15.99 35.66 82.69
N GLU A 257 -16.50 34.45 82.93
CA GLU A 257 -17.39 34.13 84.05
C GLU A 257 -16.71 34.39 85.40
N HIS A 258 -15.50 33.85 85.61
CA HIS A 258 -14.72 34.14 86.81
C HIS A 258 -14.42 35.63 87.00
N ARG A 259 -14.19 36.39 85.92
CA ARG A 259 -14.04 37.85 85.99
C ARG A 259 -15.32 38.51 86.45
N THR A 260 -16.47 38.18 85.86
CA THR A 260 -17.76 38.74 86.28
C THR A 260 -18.11 38.40 87.72
N GLU A 261 -17.83 37.18 88.18
CA GLU A 261 -18.04 36.79 89.57
C GLU A 261 -17.04 37.48 90.51
N ASN A 262 -15.78 37.66 90.10
CA ASN A 262 -14.82 38.45 90.87
C ASN A 262 -15.29 39.90 91.03
N ASP A 263 -15.78 40.51 89.95
CA ASP A 263 -16.33 41.87 89.96
C ASP A 263 -17.58 41.96 90.86
N ARG A 264 -18.46 40.95 90.82
CA ARG A 264 -19.64 40.86 91.71
C ARG A 264 -19.23 40.71 93.18
N LEU A 265 -18.30 39.82 93.49
CA LEU A 265 -17.77 39.63 94.84
C LEU A 265 -17.06 40.89 95.33
N ARG A 266 -16.31 41.59 94.48
CA ARG A 266 -15.74 42.91 94.79
C ARG A 266 -16.82 43.95 95.10
N GLN A 267 -17.92 43.96 94.35
CA GLN A 267 -19.05 44.84 94.64
C GLN A 267 -19.72 44.49 95.99
N GLN A 268 -19.94 43.21 96.29
CA GLN A 268 -20.49 42.76 97.56
C GLN A 268 -19.54 43.03 98.74
N ALA A 269 -18.25 42.79 98.56
CA ALA A 269 -17.20 43.07 99.53
C ALA A 269 -16.84 44.56 99.60
N GLY A 270 -17.38 45.42 98.72
CA GLY A 270 -17.10 46.85 98.69
C GLY A 270 -17.44 47.58 100.00
N ILE A 271 -18.32 47.00 100.82
CA ILE A 271 -18.62 47.49 102.17
C ILE A 271 -17.56 47.03 103.19
N VAL A 272 -16.99 45.83 103.00
CA VAL A 272 -16.02 45.21 103.92
C VAL A 272 -14.60 45.71 103.68
N ASP A 273 -14.25 46.03 102.42
CA ASP A 273 -12.91 46.51 102.02
C ASP A 273 -12.79 48.05 102.02
N SER A 274 -13.86 48.75 102.44
CA SER A 274 -13.83 50.19 102.64
C SER A 274 -12.97 50.52 103.86
N LYS A 275 -11.72 50.95 103.60
CA LYS A 275 -10.75 51.40 104.63
C LYS A 275 -11.34 52.44 105.60
N LEU A 276 -12.31 53.24 105.14
CA LEU A 276 -13.04 54.20 105.96
C LEU A 276 -13.91 53.53 107.03
N ILE A 277 -14.61 52.46 106.66
CA ILE A 277 -15.48 51.69 107.57
C ILE A 277 -14.64 50.86 108.54
N THR A 278 -13.54 50.25 108.08
CA THR A 278 -12.61 49.53 108.95
C THR A 278 -12.02 50.46 110.02
N LYS A 279 -11.61 51.67 109.60
CA LYS A 279 -11.08 52.70 110.51
C LYS A 279 -12.15 53.24 111.47
N ASP A 280 -13.40 53.40 111.03
CA ASP A 280 -14.51 53.78 111.90
C ASP A 280 -14.83 52.69 112.94
N HIS A 281 -14.80 51.42 112.53
CA HIS A 281 -14.97 50.28 113.44
C HIS A 281 -13.83 50.19 114.47
N GLU A 282 -12.58 50.38 114.04
CA GLU A 282 -11.41 50.46 114.96
C GLU A 282 -11.54 51.62 115.94
N ASN A 283 -11.92 52.81 115.47
CA ASN A 283 -12.16 53.98 116.31
C ASN A 283 -13.29 53.73 117.33
N ARG A 284 -14.40 53.11 116.91
CA ARG A 284 -15.49 52.72 117.81
C ARG A 284 -15.05 51.69 118.83
N LYS A 285 -14.25 50.70 118.43
CA LYS A 285 -13.69 49.69 119.34
C LYS A 285 -12.77 50.31 120.39
N ALA A 286 -11.91 51.26 119.97
CA ALA A 286 -11.08 52.04 120.89
C ALA A 286 -11.94 52.89 121.85
N ARG A 287 -12.99 53.52 121.35
CA ARG A 287 -13.92 54.31 122.17
C ARG A 287 -14.66 53.47 123.21
N VAL A 288 -15.05 52.24 122.86
CA VAL A 288 -15.67 51.29 123.81
C VAL A 288 -14.67 50.84 124.88
N ALA A 289 -13.40 50.65 124.53
CA ALA A 289 -12.36 50.31 125.50
C ALA A 289 -12.12 51.47 126.50
N GLU A 290 -12.02 52.71 126.00
CA GLU A 290 -11.89 53.92 126.82
C GLU A 290 -13.07 54.09 127.79
N LEU A 291 -14.31 53.90 127.30
CA LEU A 291 -15.50 53.94 128.15
C LEU A 291 -15.50 52.86 129.23
N LYS A 292 -14.99 51.65 128.94
CA LYS A 292 -14.85 50.59 129.94
C LYS A 292 -13.82 50.94 131.01
N GLU A 293 -12.71 51.57 130.65
CA GLU A 293 -11.73 52.07 131.63
C GLU A 293 -12.31 53.18 132.51
N ILE A 294 -13.07 54.11 131.94
CA ILE A 294 -13.76 55.17 132.71
C ILE A 294 -14.75 54.56 133.71
N VAL A 295 -15.52 53.54 133.30
CA VAL A 295 -16.44 52.82 134.19
C VAL A 295 -15.68 52.07 135.29
N ALA A 296 -14.53 51.48 134.99
CA ALA A 296 -13.67 50.83 135.98
C ALA A 296 -13.06 51.84 136.97
N ALA A 297 -12.61 53.01 136.49
CA ALA A 297 -12.11 54.09 137.34
C ALA A 297 -13.20 54.69 138.24
N LEU A 298 -14.43 54.83 137.74
CA LEU A 298 -15.59 55.25 138.52
C LEU A 298 -15.96 54.22 139.59
N HIS A 299 -15.92 52.91 139.27
CA HIS A 299 -16.08 51.85 140.27
C HIS A 299 -14.98 51.89 141.34
N GLY A 300 -13.71 52.08 140.95
CA GLY A 300 -12.60 52.21 141.89
C GLY A 300 -12.70 53.46 142.78
N ASN A 301 -13.22 54.57 142.27
CA ASN A 301 -13.50 55.77 143.07
C ASN A 301 -14.69 55.56 144.02
N HIS A 302 -15.71 54.81 143.61
CA HIS A 302 -16.82 54.41 144.47
C HIS A 302 -16.34 53.49 145.62
N GLU A 303 -15.45 52.53 145.34
CA GLU A 303 -14.81 51.69 146.38
C GLU A 303 -13.91 52.49 147.33
N ARG A 304 -13.19 53.51 146.84
CA ARG A 304 -12.39 54.40 147.69
C ARG A 304 -13.26 55.28 148.60
N LEU A 305 -14.40 55.76 148.11
CA LEU A 305 -15.37 56.53 148.90
C LEU A 305 -16.07 55.65 149.95
N LEU A 306 -16.42 54.41 149.61
CA LEU A 306 -16.99 53.44 150.57
C LEU A 306 -16.00 53.08 151.70
N ASN A 307 -14.70 52.94 151.40
CA ASN A 307 -13.67 52.70 152.41
C ASN A 307 -13.34 53.93 153.29
N TYR A 308 -13.73 55.14 152.90
CA TYR A 308 -13.57 56.36 153.70
C TYR A 308 -14.74 56.56 154.69
N VAL A 309 -15.92 56.01 154.40
CA VAL A 309 -17.11 56.09 155.26
C VAL A 309 -17.13 55.00 156.34
N ALA A 310 -16.41 53.89 156.16
CA ALA A 310 -16.35 52.79 157.14
C ALA A 310 -15.32 52.98 158.29
N LYS A 311 -14.67 54.15 158.40
CA LYS A 311 -13.63 54.44 159.40
C LYS A 311 -13.99 55.57 160.39
N ARG A 312 -15.29 55.72 160.69
CA ARG A 312 -15.80 56.53 161.79
C ARG A 312 -16.93 55.82 162.51
#